data_AF-A0A831VT43-F1
#
_entry.id   AF-A0A831VT43-F1
#
_cell.length_a   1.000
_cell.length_b   1.000
_cell.length_c   1.000
_cell.angle_alpha   90.00
_cell.angle_beta   90.00
_cell.angle_gamma   90.00
#
_symmetry.space_group_name_H-M   'P 1'
#
loop_
_entity.id
_entity.type
_entity.pdbx_description
1 polymer ?
#
loop_
_entity_poly.entity_id
_entity_poly.type
_entity_poly.pdbx_seq_one_letter_code
_entity_poly.pdbx_strand_id
1 'polypeptide(L)'
;MKKRKPRAKAKPSQGLGDDIERITEATGIKKAVELFSKATGIDCKCKERKEFLNKKYPRNNPNCFNETQYNDWIATSAEIKRTRKVTAAQMQVLVHYLKEILNMAVSSSCNQCNWNEWQKYIDKLDEVAATYQTIN
;
A
#
# COMPACT_ATOMS: atom_id res chain seq x y z
N MET A 1 12.82 34.63 -24.99
CA MET A 1 12.76 33.59 -23.93
C MET A 1 11.55 32.68 -24.18
N LYS A 2 11.75 31.39 -24.50
CA LYS A 2 10.63 30.42 -24.67
C LYS A 2 10.13 30.00 -23.28
N LYS A 3 8.91 30.41 -22.89
CA LYS A 3 8.29 29.99 -21.63
C LYS A 3 8.09 28.46 -21.66
N ARG A 4 8.68 27.71 -20.73
CA ARG A 4 8.49 26.26 -20.60
C ARG A 4 7.05 26.00 -20.11
N LYS A 5 6.29 25.17 -20.85
CA LYS A 5 4.94 24.73 -20.44
C LYS A 5 5.06 23.96 -19.11
N PRO A 6 4.25 24.26 -18.08
CA PRO A 6 4.31 23.53 -16.81
C PRO A 6 4.02 22.05 -17.08
N ARG A 7 4.90 21.17 -16.59
CA ARG A 7 4.64 19.72 -16.61
C ARG A 7 3.42 19.48 -15.75
N ALA A 8 2.34 19.00 -16.35
CA ALA A 8 1.20 18.49 -15.58
C ALA A 8 1.74 17.43 -14.62
N LYS A 9 1.52 17.60 -13.31
CA LYS A 9 1.86 16.58 -12.32
C LYS A 9 1.06 15.33 -12.68
N ALA A 10 1.77 14.22 -12.93
CA ALA A 10 1.12 12.94 -13.14
C ALA A 10 0.27 12.61 -11.89
N LYS A 11 -0.97 12.17 -12.10
CA LYS A 11 -1.82 11.74 -10.98
C LYS A 11 -1.12 10.58 -10.24
N PRO A 12 -1.17 10.55 -8.91
CA PRO A 12 -0.67 9.41 -8.15
C PRO A 12 -1.43 8.14 -8.57
N SER A 13 -0.70 7.03 -8.66
CA SER A 13 -1.26 5.72 -9.00
C SER A 13 -2.18 5.25 -7.87
N GLN A 14 -3.38 4.79 -8.20
CA GLN A 14 -4.33 4.24 -7.22
C GLN A 14 -4.02 2.79 -6.87
N GLY A 15 -3.22 2.08 -7.67
CA GLY A 15 -2.90 0.67 -7.47
C GLY A 15 -2.14 0.04 -8.62
N LEU A 16 -2.02 -1.29 -8.58
CA LEU A 16 -1.25 -2.06 -9.56
C LEU A 16 -1.77 -1.89 -11.00
N GLY A 17 -3.08 -1.72 -11.17
CA GLY A 17 -3.69 -1.53 -12.49
C GLY A 17 -3.18 -0.26 -13.17
N ASP A 18 -3.12 0.85 -12.44
CA ASP A 18 -2.60 2.13 -12.96
C ASP A 18 -1.10 2.05 -13.26
N ASP A 19 -0.34 1.31 -12.45
CA ASP A 19 1.09 1.09 -12.69
C ASP A 19 1.32 0.29 -13.99
N ILE A 20 0.53 -0.76 -14.23
CA ILE A 20 0.56 -1.54 -15.48
C ILE A 20 0.11 -0.69 -16.66
N GLU A 21 -0.98 0.08 -16.54
CA GLU A 21 -1.44 0.96 -17.61
C GLU A 21 -0.34 1.97 -17.99
N ARG A 22 0.30 2.60 -17.00
CA ARG A 22 1.39 3.56 -17.23
C ARG A 22 2.57 2.92 -17.97
N ILE A 23 2.95 1.70 -17.62
CA ILE A 23 4.05 0.97 -18.29
C ILE A 23 3.65 0.59 -19.71
N THR A 24 2.44 0.02 -19.90
CA THR A 24 1.95 -0.42 -21.23
C THR A 24 1.69 0.74 -22.19
N GLU A 25 1.30 1.91 -21.68
CA GLU A 25 1.20 3.15 -22.45
C GLU A 25 2.58 3.66 -22.86
N ALA A 26 3.53 3.74 -21.91
CA ALA A 26 4.88 4.22 -22.16
C ALA A 26 5.67 3.33 -23.14
N THR A 27 5.42 2.02 -23.09
CA THR A 27 6.04 1.04 -23.99
C THR A 27 5.29 0.89 -25.32
N GLY A 28 4.12 1.51 -25.48
CA GLY A 28 3.30 1.41 -26.68
C GLY A 28 2.54 0.08 -26.85
N ILE A 29 2.65 -0.86 -25.90
CA ILE A 29 1.94 -2.14 -25.92
C ILE A 29 0.42 -1.93 -25.99
N LYS A 30 -0.09 -0.90 -25.31
CA LYS A 30 -1.52 -0.58 -25.32
C LYS A 30 -2.06 -0.33 -26.74
N LYS A 31 -1.28 0.37 -27.58
CA LYS A 31 -1.67 0.64 -28.98
C LYS A 31 -1.75 -0.64 -29.81
N ALA A 32 -0.83 -1.58 -29.59
CA ALA A 32 -0.84 -2.88 -30.27
C ALA A 32 -2.07 -3.69 -29.88
N VAL A 33 -2.42 -3.73 -28.59
CA VAL A 33 -3.62 -4.41 -28.08
C VAL A 33 -4.90 -3.78 -28.60
N GLU A 34 -4.99 -2.45 -28.68
CA GLU A 34 -6.13 -1.75 -29.26
C GLU A 34 -6.30 -2.07 -30.75
N LEU A 35 -5.21 -2.12 -31.52
CA LEU A 35 -5.25 -2.50 -32.93
C LEU A 35 -5.71 -3.95 -33.10
N PHE A 36 -5.17 -4.87 -32.30
CA PHE A 36 -5.57 -6.28 -32.29
C PHE A 36 -7.05 -6.45 -31.93
N SER A 37 -7.53 -5.72 -30.92
CA SER A 37 -8.94 -5.76 -30.49
C SER A 37 -9.87 -5.28 -31.60
N LYS A 38 -9.48 -4.21 -32.32
CA LYS A 38 -10.23 -3.72 -33.50
C LYS A 38 -10.22 -4.72 -34.65
N ALA A 39 -9.09 -5.39 -34.88
CA ALA A 39 -8.93 -6.34 -35.98
C ALA A 39 -9.68 -7.66 -35.74
N THR A 40 -9.75 -8.12 -34.49
CA THR A 40 -10.35 -9.41 -34.12
C THR A 40 -11.77 -9.29 -33.57
N GLY A 41 -12.22 -8.07 -33.25
CA GLY A 41 -13.48 -7.83 -32.55
C GLY A 41 -13.49 -8.29 -31.10
N ILE A 42 -12.36 -8.78 -30.56
CA ILE A 42 -12.24 -9.24 -29.18
C ILE A 42 -11.99 -8.05 -28.28
N ASP A 43 -12.88 -7.83 -27.31
CA ASP A 43 -12.70 -6.79 -26.30
C ASP A 43 -11.69 -7.23 -25.22
N CYS A 44 -10.55 -6.54 -25.12
CA CYS A 44 -9.55 -6.70 -24.07
C CYS A 44 -10.14 -6.54 -22.66
N LYS A 45 -11.16 -5.69 -22.49
CA LYS A 45 -11.65 -5.22 -21.18
C LYS A 45 -10.54 -4.59 -20.34
N CYS A 46 -9.67 -3.83 -21.01
CA CYS A 46 -8.47 -3.25 -20.42
C CYS A 46 -8.82 -2.29 -19.25
N LYS A 47 -9.98 -1.61 -19.30
CA LYS A 47 -10.44 -0.70 -18.22
C LYS A 47 -10.92 -1.47 -16.99
N GLU A 48 -11.74 -2.50 -17.18
CA GLU A 48 -12.28 -3.34 -16.12
C GLU A 48 -11.16 -4.09 -15.40
N ARG A 49 -10.19 -4.61 -16.16
CA ARG A 49 -8.99 -5.25 -15.60
C ARG A 49 -8.18 -4.29 -14.76
N LYS A 50 -8.01 -3.04 -15.22
CA LYS A 50 -7.33 -2.00 -14.45
C LYS A 50 -8.04 -1.70 -13.13
N GLU A 51 -9.34 -1.44 -13.19
CA GLU A 51 -10.15 -1.13 -12.00
C GLU A 51 -10.17 -2.30 -11.01
N PHE A 52 -10.29 -3.53 -11.51
CA PHE A 52 -10.16 -4.74 -10.70
C PHE A 52 -8.82 -4.84 -9.99
N LEU A 53 -7.71 -4.59 -10.71
CA LEU A 53 -6.37 -4.64 -10.14
C LEU A 53 -6.11 -3.51 -9.14
N ASN A 54 -6.61 -2.30 -9.39
CA ASN A 54 -6.52 -1.19 -8.43
C ASN A 54 -7.30 -1.50 -7.15
N LYS A 55 -8.48 -2.12 -7.27
CA LYS A 55 -9.27 -2.53 -6.10
C LYS A 55 -8.61 -3.64 -5.31
N LYS A 56 -8.01 -4.62 -5.99
CA LYS A 56 -7.37 -5.78 -5.36
C LYS A 56 -5.99 -5.47 -4.79
N TYR A 57 -5.24 -4.61 -5.45
CA TYR A 57 -3.89 -4.19 -5.08
C TYR A 57 -3.82 -2.66 -5.03
N PRO A 58 -4.53 -2.04 -4.07
CA PRO A 58 -4.51 -0.60 -3.91
C PRO A 58 -3.10 -0.16 -3.50
N ARG A 59 -2.73 1.04 -3.94
CA ARG A 59 -1.45 1.63 -3.53
C ARG A 59 -1.59 2.14 -2.10
N ASN A 60 -0.92 1.46 -1.16
CA ASN A 60 -0.83 1.94 0.21
C ASN A 60 0.23 3.05 0.26
N ASN A 61 -0.17 4.25 0.67
CA ASN A 61 0.75 5.37 0.90
C ASN A 61 0.83 5.60 2.40
N PRO A 62 1.77 4.95 3.11
CA PRO A 62 1.87 5.11 4.55
C PRO A 62 2.27 6.54 4.92
N ASN A 63 1.73 7.02 6.04
CA ASN A 63 2.14 8.26 6.68
C ASN A 63 3.46 8.04 7.43
N CYS A 64 4.19 9.13 7.67
CA CYS A 64 5.43 9.07 8.44
C CYS A 64 5.14 8.90 9.93
N PHE A 65 5.89 8.04 10.60
CA PHE A 65 6.03 8.10 12.05
C PHE A 65 6.66 9.43 12.46
N ASN A 66 6.17 10.02 13.55
CA ASN A 66 6.95 10.96 14.34
C ASN A 66 7.86 10.21 15.35
N GLU A 67 8.77 10.92 16.01
CA GLU A 67 9.76 10.33 16.92
C GLU A 67 9.13 9.54 18.06
N THR A 68 8.11 10.08 18.74
CA THR A 68 7.42 9.40 19.84
C THR A 68 6.73 8.12 19.35
N GLN A 69 6.02 8.20 18.23
CA GLN A 69 5.30 7.06 17.66
C GLN A 69 6.27 5.97 17.21
N TYR A 70 7.41 6.34 16.62
CA TYR A 70 8.45 5.40 16.22
C TYR A 70 9.02 4.67 17.44
N ASN A 71 9.44 5.41 18.48
CA ASN A 71 10.03 4.82 19.68
C ASN A 71 9.03 3.90 20.41
N ASP A 72 7.77 4.34 20.53
CA ASP A 72 6.69 3.55 21.11
C ASP A 72 6.40 2.27 20.31
N TRP A 73 6.35 2.38 18.97
CA TRP A 73 6.14 1.23 18.09
C TRP A 73 7.27 0.21 18.20
N ILE A 74 8.53 0.65 18.18
CA ILE A 74 9.69 -0.26 18.27
C ILE A 74 9.69 -1.02 19.62
N ALA A 75 9.40 -0.33 20.73
CA ALA A 75 9.31 -0.97 22.04
C ALA A 75 8.15 -1.99 22.07
N THR A 76 6.98 -1.58 21.60
CA THR A 76 5.77 -2.42 21.55
C THR A 76 5.96 -3.65 20.66
N SER A 77 6.49 -3.48 19.45
CA SER A 77 6.68 -4.57 18.49
C SER A 77 7.74 -5.56 18.98
N ALA A 78 8.80 -5.09 19.64
CA ALA A 78 9.80 -5.95 20.28
C ALA A 78 9.18 -6.85 21.37
N GLU A 79 8.33 -6.30 22.22
CA GLU A 79 7.64 -7.07 23.26
C GLU A 79 6.68 -8.12 22.66
N ILE A 80 5.89 -7.74 21.67
CA ILE A 80 4.95 -8.64 21.00
C ILE A 80 5.71 -9.78 20.31
N LYS A 81 6.80 -9.48 19.58
CA LYS A 81 7.62 -10.49 18.90
C LYS A 81 8.29 -11.46 19.88
N ARG A 82 8.74 -10.96 21.03
CA ARG A 82 9.33 -11.78 22.10
C ARG A 82 8.30 -12.73 22.74
N THR A 83 7.10 -12.23 23.03
CA THR A 83 6.07 -13.00 23.75
C THR A 83 5.19 -13.85 22.83
N ARG A 84 5.17 -13.53 21.53
CA ARG A 84 4.22 -14.04 20.53
C ARG A 84 2.77 -13.91 20.95
N LYS A 85 2.46 -12.84 21.68
CA LYS A 85 1.13 -12.55 22.20
C LYS A 85 0.85 -11.06 22.06
N VAL A 86 -0.39 -10.74 21.69
CA VAL A 86 -0.90 -9.37 21.65
C VAL A 86 -1.91 -9.24 22.79
N THR A 87 -1.62 -8.38 23.75
CA THR A 87 -2.54 -8.06 24.85
C THR A 87 -3.64 -7.10 24.36
N ALA A 88 -4.71 -6.95 25.14
CA ALA A 88 -5.79 -6.01 24.80
C ALA A 88 -5.29 -4.57 24.65
N ALA A 89 -4.32 -4.13 25.47
CA ALA A 89 -3.71 -2.81 25.37
C ALA A 89 -2.86 -2.67 24.10
N GLN A 90 -1.98 -3.66 23.84
CA GLN A 90 -1.16 -3.69 22.62
C GLN A 90 -2.01 -3.74 21.34
N MET A 91 -3.17 -4.41 21.40
CA MET A 91 -4.12 -4.44 20.28
C MET A 91 -4.66 -3.04 19.96
N GLN A 92 -5.00 -2.23 20.96
CA GLN A 92 -5.47 -0.86 20.74
C GLN A 92 -4.37 0.00 20.11
N VAL A 93 -3.13 -0.13 20.59
CA VAL A 93 -1.96 0.57 20.03
C VAL A 93 -1.73 0.15 18.57
N LEU A 94 -1.80 -1.15 18.30
CA LEU A 94 -1.63 -1.69 16.95
C LEU A 94 -2.70 -1.18 16.00
N VAL A 95 -3.99 -1.28 16.37
CA VAL A 95 -5.09 -0.77 15.54
C VAL A 95 -4.99 0.74 15.32
N HIS A 96 -4.54 1.49 16.33
CA HIS A 96 -4.26 2.92 16.20
C HIS A 96 -3.18 3.19 15.12
N TYR A 97 -2.02 2.51 15.19
CA TYR A 97 -0.97 2.71 14.19
C TYR A 97 -1.31 2.18 12.79
N LEU A 98 -2.06 1.08 12.68
CA LEU A 98 -2.56 0.62 11.38
C LEU A 98 -3.44 1.68 10.70
N LYS A 99 -4.23 2.41 11.48
CA LYS A 99 -5.04 3.51 10.97
C LYS A 99 -4.19 4.74 10.65
N GLU A 100 -3.41 5.22 11.59
CA GLU A 100 -2.68 6.49 11.45
C GLU A 100 -1.51 6.40 10.47
N ILE A 101 -0.76 5.29 10.48
CA ILE A 101 0.44 5.12 9.66
C ILE A 101 0.09 4.45 8.34
N LEU A 102 -0.67 3.36 8.36
CA LEU A 102 -0.93 2.60 7.14
C LEU A 102 -2.24 2.96 6.43
N ASN A 103 -3.03 3.90 6.99
CA ASN A 103 -4.35 4.26 6.47
C ASN A 103 -5.29 3.03 6.34
N MET A 104 -5.13 2.03 7.21
CA MET A 104 -5.90 0.77 7.20
C MET A 104 -6.87 0.73 8.37
N ALA A 105 -8.16 0.54 8.09
CA ALA A 105 -9.15 0.25 9.11
C ALA A 105 -9.21 -1.26 9.39
N VAL A 106 -8.87 -1.65 10.62
CA VAL A 106 -8.99 -3.02 11.11
C VAL A 106 -10.02 -3.04 12.24
N SER A 107 -10.97 -3.96 12.18
CA SER A 107 -11.93 -4.16 13.26
C SER A 107 -11.19 -4.72 14.48
N SER A 108 -11.20 -4.01 15.60
CA SER A 108 -10.63 -4.45 16.88
C SER A 108 -11.49 -5.51 17.59
N SER A 109 -12.42 -6.17 16.88
CA SER A 109 -13.29 -7.16 17.50
C SER A 109 -12.46 -8.34 18.01
N CYS A 110 -12.64 -8.67 19.29
CA CYS A 110 -11.86 -9.66 20.07
C CYS A 110 -11.89 -11.11 19.54
N ASN A 111 -12.44 -11.36 18.35
CA ASN A 111 -12.50 -12.67 17.70
C ASN A 111 -11.24 -12.98 16.89
N GLN A 112 -10.39 -11.99 16.59
CA GLN A 112 -9.13 -12.21 15.89
C GLN A 112 -7.99 -12.45 16.90
N CYS A 113 -8.04 -13.56 17.63
CA CYS A 113 -6.87 -14.09 18.36
C CYS A 113 -5.96 -14.93 17.42
N ASN A 114 -5.84 -14.56 16.15
CA ASN A 114 -4.99 -15.26 15.19
C ASN A 114 -3.62 -14.58 15.08
N TRP A 115 -2.60 -15.22 15.67
CA TRP A 115 -1.22 -14.73 15.61
C TRP A 115 -0.75 -14.46 14.18
N ASN A 116 -1.12 -15.30 13.21
CA ASN A 116 -0.68 -15.14 11.81
C ASN A 116 -1.26 -13.88 11.15
N GLU A 117 -2.41 -13.40 11.62
CA GLU A 117 -3.01 -12.17 11.11
C GLU A 117 -2.34 -10.94 11.74
N TRP A 118 -2.14 -10.97 13.07
CA TRP A 118 -1.40 -9.92 13.78
C TRP A 118 0.03 -9.77 13.28
N GLN A 119 0.71 -10.88 13.01
CA GLN A 119 2.06 -10.87 12.48
C GLN A 119 2.13 -10.09 11.16
N LYS A 120 1.18 -10.26 10.23
CA LYS A 120 1.14 -9.51 8.97
C LYS A 120 1.00 -8.00 9.18
N TYR A 121 0.22 -7.59 10.20
CA TYR A 121 0.05 -6.18 10.53
C TYR A 121 1.31 -5.58 11.15
N ILE A 122 1.96 -6.33 12.04
CA ILE A 122 3.23 -5.95 12.64
C ILE A 122 4.31 -5.83 11.57
N ASP A 123 4.42 -6.81 10.67
CA ASP A 123 5.41 -6.82 9.58
C ASP A 123 5.28 -5.59 8.67
N LYS A 124 4.04 -5.17 8.35
CA LYS A 124 3.81 -3.95 7.54
C LYS A 124 4.25 -2.67 8.25
N LEU A 125 4.01 -2.56 9.55
CA LEU A 125 4.45 -1.39 10.32
C LEU A 125 5.97 -1.40 10.51
N ASP A 126 6.56 -2.59 10.70
CA ASP A 126 8.01 -2.78 10.76
C ASP A 126 8.69 -2.43 9.43
N GLU A 127 8.08 -2.73 8.28
CA GLU A 127 8.59 -2.32 6.97
C GLU A 127 8.69 -0.78 6.87
N VAL A 128 7.68 -0.06 7.35
CA VAL A 128 7.71 1.41 7.41
C VAL A 128 8.74 1.90 8.44
N ALA A 129 8.82 1.28 9.61
CA ALA A 129 9.80 1.66 10.63
C ALA A 129 11.25 1.42 10.17
N ALA A 130 11.50 0.37 9.40
CA ALA A 130 12.84 0.03 8.89
C ALA A 130 13.41 1.12 7.98
N THR A 131 12.58 1.93 7.31
CA THR A 131 13.06 3.04 6.46
C THR A 131 13.77 4.13 7.26
N TYR A 132 13.58 4.19 8.58
CA TYR A 132 14.22 5.14 9.47
C TYR A 132 15.59 4.65 9.95
N GLN A 133 15.81 3.33 9.96
CA GLN A 133 17.07 2.72 10.39
C GLN A 133 18.18 2.86 9.33
N THR A 134 17.82 3.07 8.06
CA THR A 134 18.77 3.25 6.95
C THR A 134 19.28 4.68 6.78
N ILE A 135 18.85 5.62 7.62
CA ILE A 135 19.19 7.06 7.52
C ILE A 135 20.26 7.47 8.55
N ASN A 136 20.64 6.57 9.47
CA ASN A 136 21.73 6.78 10.44
C ASN A 136 22.95 5.93 10.14
#